data_AF-A0A431PFV0-F1
#
_entry.id   AF-A0A431PFV0-F1
#
_cell.length_a   1.000
_cell.length_b   1.000
_cell.length_c   1.000
_cell.angle_alpha   90.00
_cell.angle_beta   90.00
_cell.angle_gamma   90.00
#
_symmetry.space_group_name_H-M   'P 1'
#
loop_
_entity.id
_entity.type
_entity.pdbx_description
1 polymer ?
#
loop_
_entity_poly.entity_id
_entity_poly.type
_entity_poly.pdbx_seq_one_letter_code
_entity_poly.pdbx_strand_id
1 'polypeptide(L)' 'MANHESNLPKDKYTGMRSFDFAITPNVLICAAAGAVLGLVLALWGTSDLGIVTATVIVFSILSGIFGMFV' A
#
# COMPACT_ATOMS: atom_id res chain seq x y z
N MET A 1 35.96 21.79 -27.83
CA MET A 1 35.25 20.52 -27.64
C MET A 1 33.90 20.85 -27.05
N ALA A 2 32.84 20.76 -27.85
CA ALA A 2 31.50 21.25 -27.50
C ALA A 2 30.78 20.27 -26.57
N ASN A 3 30.24 20.79 -25.46
CA ASN A 3 29.35 20.06 -24.56
C ASN A 3 28.04 19.76 -25.28
N HIS A 4 27.80 18.49 -25.59
CA HIS A 4 26.50 18.03 -26.08
C HIS A 4 25.59 17.82 -24.87
N GLU A 5 24.83 18.86 -24.52
CA GLU A 5 23.70 18.75 -23.61
C GLU A 5 22.65 17.83 -24.24
N SER A 6 22.44 16.65 -23.66
CA SER A 6 21.41 15.71 -24.08
C SER A 6 20.04 16.23 -23.67
N ASN A 7 19.46 17.06 -24.54
CA ASN A 7 18.05 17.48 -24.55
C ASN A 7 17.12 16.31 -24.88
N LEU A 8 17.16 15.25 -24.08
CA LEU A 8 16.20 14.15 -24.16
C LEU A 8 15.08 14.39 -23.14
N PRO A 9 13.83 14.64 -23.57
CA PRO A 9 12.71 14.75 -22.65
C PRO A 9 12.53 13.39 -21.94
N LYS A 10 12.84 13.37 -20.64
CA LYS A 10 12.78 12.18 -19.77
C LYS A 10 11.35 11.71 -19.46
N ASP A 11 10.33 12.30 -20.08
CA ASP A 11 8.95 12.20 -19.60
C ASP A 11 8.01 11.40 -20.52
N LYS A 12 8.52 10.76 -21.60
CA LYS A 12 7.66 10.10 -22.60
C LYS A 12 7.64 8.57 -22.57
N TYR A 13 8.52 7.92 -21.81
CA TYR A 13 8.59 6.45 -21.75
C TYR A 13 8.54 5.88 -20.33
N THR A 14 8.26 6.70 -19.32
CA THR A 14 7.95 6.18 -17.99
C THR A 14 6.45 5.90 -17.94
N GLY A 15 6.04 4.75 -18.48
CA GLY A 15 4.77 4.10 -18.11
C GLY A 15 4.69 3.71 -16.63
N MET A 16 5.56 4.26 -15.78
CA MET A 16 5.32 4.42 -14.37
C MET A 16 4.27 5.52 -14.28
N ARG A 17 2.99 5.14 -14.08
CA ARG A 17 2.13 5.98 -13.24
C ARG A 17 3.03 6.41 -12.09
N SER A 18 3.19 7.72 -11.89
CA SER A 18 3.76 8.20 -10.65
C SER A 18 3.15 7.31 -9.58
N PHE A 19 3.98 6.55 -8.87
CA PHE A 19 3.61 6.21 -7.51
C PHE A 19 3.61 7.58 -6.85
N ASP A 20 2.54 8.34 -7.08
CA ASP A 20 2.00 9.24 -6.11
C ASP A 20 1.74 8.33 -4.93
N PHE A 21 2.81 8.16 -4.15
CA PHE A 21 2.80 7.97 -2.72
C PHE A 21 2.09 9.17 -2.07
N ALA A 22 0.96 9.61 -2.63
CA ALA A 22 -0.16 10.13 -1.91
C ALA A 22 -0.70 8.93 -1.11
N ILE A 23 0.09 8.48 -0.13
CA ILE A 23 -0.45 7.88 1.08
C ILE A 23 -1.32 8.97 1.67
N THR A 24 -2.57 9.02 1.20
CA THR A 24 -3.58 9.87 1.77
C THR A 24 -3.82 9.39 3.19
N PRO A 25 -4.08 10.28 4.15
CA PRO A 25 -4.34 9.88 5.54
C PRO A 25 -5.42 8.79 5.66
N ASN A 26 -6.39 8.80 4.74
CA ASN A 26 -7.42 7.77 4.62
C ASN A 26 -6.83 6.36 4.45
N VAL A 27 -5.81 6.18 3.62
CA VAL A 27 -5.15 4.88 3.38
C VAL A 27 -4.55 4.34 4.67
N LEU A 28 -3.88 5.18 5.46
CA LEU A 28 -3.28 4.78 6.74
C LEU A 28 -4.35 4.40 7.76
N ILE A 29 -5.41 5.18 7.85
CA ILE A 29 -6.51 4.94 8.79
C ILE A 29 -7.25 3.65 8.41
N CYS A 30 -7.56 3.46 7.12
CA CYS A 30 -8.19 2.24 6.63
C CYS A 30 -7.29 1.01 6.81
N ALA A 31 -5.98 1.12 6.55
CA ALA A 31 -5.04 0.02 6.75
C ALA A 31 -4.89 -0.35 8.24
N ALA A 32 -4.87 0.63 9.13
CA ALA A 32 -4.82 0.41 10.58
C ALA A 32 -6.13 -0.21 11.09
N ALA A 33 -7.28 0.31 10.65
CA ALA A 33 -8.59 -0.26 10.99
C ALA A 33 -8.70 -1.71 10.49
N GLY A 34 -8.27 -1.99 9.26
CA GLY A 34 -8.21 -3.34 8.70
C GLY A 34 -7.32 -4.27 9.52
N ALA A 35 -6.13 -3.81 9.93
CA ALA A 35 -5.24 -4.60 10.78
C ALA A 35 -5.89 -4.99 12.11
N VAL A 36 -6.54 -4.04 12.78
CA VAL A 36 -7.25 -4.28 14.05
C VAL A 36 -8.40 -5.27 13.85
N LEU A 37 -9.19 -5.11 12.80
CA LEU A 37 -10.31 -5.98 12.49
C LEU A 37 -9.85 -7.40 12.15
N GLY A 38 -8.79 -7.53 11.35
CA GLY A 38 -8.15 -8.81 11.04
C GLY A 38 -7.58 -9.50 12.28
N LEU A 39 -7.01 -8.74 13.22
CA LEU A 39 -6.49 -9.29 14.48
C LEU A 39 -7.61 -9.88 15.32
N VAL A 40 -8.70 -9.11 15.52
CA VAL A 40 -9.84 -9.55 16.35
C VAL A 40 -10.48 -10.82 15.77
N LEU A 41 -10.69 -10.86 14.45
CA LEU A 41 -11.26 -12.03 13.78
C LEU A 41 -10.33 -13.24 13.85
N ALA A 42 -9.03 -13.05 13.65
CA ALA A 42 -8.08 -14.16 13.66
C ALA A 42 -7.89 -14.74 15.06
N LEU A 43 -7.83 -13.90 16.10
CA LEU A 43 -7.76 -14.35 17.49
C LEU A 43 -9.03 -15.10 17.93
N TRP A 44 -10.17 -14.84 17.29
CA TRP A 44 -11.39 -15.58 17.53
C TRP A 44 -11.43 -16.94 16.82
N GLY A 45 -10.83 -17.02 15.63
CA GLY A 45 -10.84 -18.25 14.82
C GLY A 45 -9.71 -19.24 15.12
N THR A 46 -8.58 -18.79 15.63
CA THR A 46 -7.41 -19.66 15.87
C THR A 46 -6.44 -19.09 16.90
N SER A 47 -5.59 -19.97 17.45
CA SER A 47 -4.46 -19.61 18.32
C SER A 47 -3.10 -19.78 17.63
N ASP A 48 -3.10 -20.19 16.35
CA ASP A 48 -1.87 -20.29 15.56
C ASP A 48 -1.36 -18.90 15.18
N LEU A 49 -0.19 -18.53 15.70
CA LEU A 49 0.41 -17.22 15.50
C LEU A 49 0.74 -16.93 14.02
N GLY A 50 1.05 -17.96 13.23
CA GLY A 50 1.32 -17.80 11.80
C GLY A 50 0.06 -17.39 11.04
N ILE A 51 -1.06 -18.03 11.37
CA ILE A 51 -2.36 -17.68 10.75
C ILE A 51 -2.82 -16.30 11.22
N VAL A 52 -2.69 -15.98 12.50
CA VAL A 52 -3.09 -14.66 13.04
C VAL A 52 -2.32 -13.53 12.36
N THR A 53 -1.00 -13.62 12.30
CA THR A 53 -0.15 -12.59 11.67
C THR A 53 -0.42 -12.45 10.17
N ALA A 54 -0.56 -13.56 9.44
CA ALA A 54 -0.92 -13.52 8.02
C ALA A 54 -2.27 -12.83 7.80
N THR A 55 -3.27 -13.14 8.62
CA THR A 55 -4.62 -12.56 8.50
C THR A 55 -4.61 -11.06 8.75
N VAL A 56 -3.89 -10.60 9.78
CA VAL A 56 -3.73 -9.17 10.09
C VAL A 56 -3.09 -8.41 8.93
N ILE A 57 -2.02 -8.95 8.36
CA ILE A 57 -1.29 -8.32 7.25
C ILE A 57 -2.19 -8.22 6.02
N VAL A 58 -2.86 -9.32 5.66
CA VAL A 58 -3.73 -9.36 4.48
C VAL A 58 -4.89 -8.38 4.64
N PHE A 59 -5.58 -8.38 5.79
CA PHE A 59 -6.65 -7.43 6.04
C PHE A 59 -6.18 -5.97 6.03
N SER A 60 -5.01 -5.69 6.61
CA SER A 60 -4.43 -4.34 6.60
C SER A 60 -4.18 -3.85 5.16
N ILE A 61 -3.57 -4.68 4.31
CA ILE A 61 -3.27 -4.31 2.92
C ILE A 61 -4.56 -4.13 2.12
N LEU A 62 -5.50 -5.06 2.22
CA LEU A 62 -6.77 -4.99 1.48
C LEU A 62 -7.59 -3.76 1.89
N SER A 63 -7.70 -3.46 3.19
CA SER A 63 -8.38 -2.26 3.67
C SER A 63 -7.63 -0.97 3.30
N GLY A 64 -6.29 -0.98 3.32
CA GLY A 64 -5.49 0.16 2.84
C GLY A 64 -5.71 0.45 1.36
N ILE A 65 -5.78 -0.59 0.52
CA ILE A 65 -6.12 -0.46 -0.91
C ILE A 65 -7.53 0.10 -1.09
N PHE A 66 -8.50 -0.38 -0.31
CA PHE A 66 -9.86 0.16 -0.35
C PHE A 66 -9.88 1.66 0.03
N GLY A 67 -9.08 2.08 1.01
CA GLY A 67 -8.96 3.47 1.44
C GLY A 67 -8.37 4.43 0.38
N MET A 68 -7.76 3.93 -0.71
CA MET A 68 -7.39 4.78 -1.85
C MET A 68 -8.60 5.20 -2.70
N PHE A 69 -9.73 4.49 -2.58
CA PHE A 69 -10.95 4.77 -3.31
C PHE A 69 -12.00 5.54 -2.48
N VAL A 70 -11.67 5.86 -1.22
CA VAL A 70 -12.50 6.61 -0.27
C VAL A 70 -11.95 8.02 -0.11
#